data_AF-A0A2Z5ZMD9-F1
#
_entry.id   AF-A0A2Z5ZMD9-F1
#
_cell.length_a   1.000
_cell.length_b   1.000
_cell.length_c   1.000
_cell.angle_alpha   90.00
_cell.angle_beta   90.00
_cell.angle_gamma   90.00
#
_symmetry.space_group_name_H-M   'P 1'
#
loop_
_entity.id
_entity.type
_entity.pdbx_description
1 polymer ?
#
loop_
_entity_poly.entity_id
_entity_poly.type
_entity_poly.pdbx_seq_one_letter_code
_entity_poly.pdbx_strand_id
1 'polypeptide(L)'
;MSKEDMIEFSGTVTELLPNAMFRVKLDNEHMILAHTSGKMRKNRIRVLAGDRVNVEMTPMTSPKVVSPSASSKTMTASGPTGTEGAIRPAFVLASASPRRLDLLAQLGVTPERVFPADIDETPARDEQPRPYVRRMAAEKAQKIASQITEPALVLSADTVVALGHRILPKAETIETARACLRKLSGRRHTVFTAIRCVPSAGWPEGCVSERVVESTVAFSRMTEQQIEALLATGDWQGKAGGYALQGHAAGFIRFISGSPSAVIGLPLFETAQLLRGQPGNWLP
;
A
#
# COMPACT_ATOMS: atom_id res chain seq x y z
N MET A 1 42.43 1.99 17.76
CA MET A 1 42.80 3.18 16.98
C MET A 1 43.29 2.73 15.62
N SER A 2 42.50 2.96 14.58
CA SER A 2 42.92 2.99 13.18
C SER A 2 41.83 3.77 12.46
N LYS A 3 42.19 4.98 12.04
CA LYS A 3 41.32 5.91 11.30
C LYS A 3 41.04 5.26 9.94
N GLU A 4 39.84 4.73 9.74
CA GLU A 4 39.37 4.31 8.42
C GLU A 4 38.95 5.56 7.64
N ASP A 5 39.47 5.66 6.41
CA ASP A 5 39.50 6.85 5.59
C ASP A 5 38.10 7.43 5.31
N MET A 6 37.87 8.65 5.81
CA MET A 6 36.68 9.45 5.55
C MET A 6 36.92 10.23 4.26
N ILE A 7 36.09 10.04 3.23
CA ILE A 7 36.24 10.74 1.95
C ILE A 7 35.33 11.98 1.94
N GLU A 8 35.91 13.17 1.99
CA GLU A 8 35.20 14.45 1.94
C GLU A 8 34.94 14.93 0.49
N PHE A 9 33.69 15.28 0.17
CA PHE A 9 33.26 15.84 -1.12
C PHE A 9 32.56 17.19 -0.95
N SER A 10 32.99 18.23 -1.64
CA SER A 10 32.27 19.52 -1.64
C SER A 10 31.09 19.54 -2.63
N GLY A 11 30.01 20.20 -2.24
CA GLY A 11 28.83 20.40 -3.08
C GLY A 11 27.98 21.58 -2.64
N THR A 12 26.97 21.92 -3.44
CA THR A 12 26.02 23.01 -3.18
C THR A 12 24.65 22.43 -2.87
N VAL A 13 24.01 22.92 -1.81
CA VAL A 13 22.64 22.51 -1.45
C VAL A 13 21.67 23.06 -2.49
N THR A 14 21.01 22.19 -3.24
CA THR A 14 20.03 22.59 -4.25
C THR A 14 18.63 22.68 -3.68
N GLU A 15 18.28 21.81 -2.73
CA GLU A 15 16.91 21.70 -2.23
C GLU A 15 16.87 21.18 -0.78
N LEU A 16 15.92 21.72 -0.02
CA LEU A 16 15.62 21.34 1.36
C LEU A 16 14.45 20.36 1.36
N LEU A 17 14.64 19.17 1.94
CA LEU A 17 13.62 18.12 1.96
C LEU A 17 13.03 17.92 3.38
N PRO A 18 11.82 17.35 3.49
CA PRO A 18 11.23 16.98 4.78
C PRO A 18 12.16 16.07 5.59
N ASN A 19 12.13 16.17 6.92
CA ASN A 19 12.98 15.44 7.87
C ASN A 19 14.46 15.88 7.97
N ALA A 20 14.77 17.14 7.67
CA ALA A 20 16.13 17.71 7.77
C ALA A 20 17.17 16.99 6.87
N MET A 21 16.71 16.52 5.72
CA MET A 21 17.52 16.01 4.63
C MET A 21 17.72 17.11 3.58
N PHE A 22 18.85 17.07 2.88
CA PHE A 22 19.27 18.08 1.91
C PHE A 22 19.65 17.37 0.63
N ARG A 23 19.15 17.87 -0.50
CA ARG A 23 19.65 17.47 -1.82
C ARG A 23 20.85 18.35 -2.12
N VAL A 24 22.02 17.73 -2.26
CA VAL A 24 23.29 18.41 -2.50
C VAL A 24 23.79 18.00 -3.86
N LYS A 25 24.02 18.98 -4.74
CA LYS A 25 24.74 18.77 -5.99
C LYS A 25 26.23 18.85 -5.70
N LEU A 26 26.90 17.72 -5.74
CA LEU A 26 28.35 17.67 -5.62
C LEU A 26 29.01 18.32 -6.84
N ASP A 27 30.23 18.82 -6.66
CA ASP A 27 30.99 19.47 -7.73
C ASP A 27 31.32 18.52 -8.90
N ASN A 28 31.14 17.21 -8.72
CA ASN A 28 31.23 16.19 -9.77
C ASN A 28 29.89 15.97 -10.52
N GLU A 29 28.96 16.93 -10.46
CA GLU A 29 27.61 16.91 -11.05
C GLU A 29 26.67 15.81 -10.50
N HIS A 30 27.09 15.03 -9.51
CA HIS A 30 26.23 14.03 -8.88
C HIS A 30 25.33 14.66 -7.81
N MET A 31 24.06 14.26 -7.83
CA MET A 31 23.07 14.67 -6.84
C MET A 31 23.02 13.63 -5.72
N ILE A 32 23.27 14.06 -4.48
CA ILE A 32 23.21 13.18 -3.32
C ILE A 32 22.20 13.68 -2.29
N LEU A 33 21.66 12.74 -1.51
CA LEU A 33 20.80 13.03 -0.39
C LEU A 33 21.62 12.96 0.89
N ALA A 34 21.62 14.05 1.66
CA ALA A 34 22.55 14.23 2.75
C ALA A 34 21.82 14.74 4.01
N HIS A 35 22.33 14.45 5.19
CA HIS A 35 21.77 14.95 6.46
C HIS A 35 22.82 15.74 7.23
N THR A 36 22.35 16.62 8.14
CA THR A 36 23.24 17.40 9.00
C THR A 36 24.04 16.49 9.94
N SER A 37 25.37 16.66 9.95
CA SER A 37 26.21 15.96 10.93
C SER A 37 25.86 16.34 12.36
N GLY A 38 26.08 15.39 13.28
CA GLY A 38 25.75 15.54 14.70
C GLY A 38 26.43 16.72 15.39
N LYS A 39 27.62 17.15 14.92
CA LYS A 39 28.28 18.38 15.41
C LYS A 39 27.53 19.65 15.01
N MET A 40 26.99 19.70 13.79
CA MET A 40 26.17 20.83 13.32
C MET A 40 24.80 20.88 14.02
N ARG A 41 24.19 19.72 14.27
CA ARG A 41 22.91 19.62 15.00
C ARG A 41 23.04 20.09 16.45
N LYS A 42 24.17 19.81 17.12
CA LYS A 42 24.49 20.32 18.47
C LYS A 42 24.61 21.84 18.52
N ASN A 43 25.15 22.47 17.46
CA ASN A 43 25.38 23.91 17.42
C ASN A 43 24.25 24.71 16.73
N ARG A 44 23.12 24.06 16.41
CA ARG A 44 21.94 24.68 15.74
C ARG A 44 22.28 25.48 14.47
N ILE A 45 23.32 25.07 13.73
CA ILE A 45 23.71 25.73 12.48
C ILE A 45 22.64 25.45 11.42
N ARG A 46 22.04 26.49 10.86
CA ARG A 46 21.03 26.38 9.80
C ARG A 46 21.71 26.31 8.44
N VAL A 47 21.24 25.38 7.60
CA VAL A 47 21.70 25.18 6.21
C VAL A 47 20.57 25.61 5.29
N LEU A 48 20.87 26.49 4.33
CA LEU A 48 19.92 27.00 3.35
C LEU A 48 20.24 26.47 1.93
N ALA A 49 19.26 26.52 1.04
CA ALA A 49 19.49 26.23 -0.38
C ALA A 49 20.42 27.31 -0.97
N GLY A 50 21.48 26.87 -1.64
CA GLY A 50 22.56 27.72 -2.16
C GLY A 50 23.86 27.68 -1.33
N ASP A 51 23.84 27.11 -0.12
CA ASP A 51 25.04 27.01 0.72
C ASP A 51 26.01 25.92 0.20
N ARG A 52 27.31 26.21 0.25
CA ARG A 52 28.36 25.23 -0.07
C ARG A 52 28.71 24.40 1.18
N VAL A 53 28.66 23.08 1.04
CA VAL A 53 28.84 22.12 2.14
C VAL A 53 29.74 20.96 1.70
N ASN A 54 30.54 20.41 2.60
CA ASN A 54 31.35 19.21 2.41
C ASN A 54 30.64 17.99 2.99
N VAL A 55 30.75 16.89 2.28
CA VAL A 55 30.09 15.62 2.50
C VAL A 55 31.11 14.52 2.66
N GLU A 56 31.29 14.05 3.89
CA GLU A 56 32.03 12.84 4.21
C GLU A 56 31.22 11.60 3.84
N MET A 57 31.77 10.77 2.97
CA MET A 57 31.20 9.48 2.60
C MET A 57 32.17 8.38 3.07
N THR A 58 31.65 7.33 3.71
CA THR A 58 32.42 6.13 4.06
C THR A 58 31.98 4.99 3.12
N PRO A 59 32.88 4.10 2.65
CA PRO A 59 32.54 3.16 1.57
C PRO A 59 31.44 2.12 1.89
N MET A 60 31.04 1.96 3.16
CA MET A 60 30.03 0.95 3.58
C MET A 60 28.90 1.54 4.44
N THR A 61 28.59 2.83 4.34
CA THR A 61 27.37 3.42 4.94
C THR A 61 26.96 4.69 4.20
N SER A 62 25.65 4.98 4.17
CA SER A 62 25.07 6.17 3.53
C SER A 62 25.82 7.46 3.89
N PRO A 63 26.04 8.36 2.91
CA PRO A 63 26.92 9.52 3.05
C PRO A 63 26.43 10.58 4.06
N LYS A 64 27.36 11.31 4.68
CA LYS A 64 27.13 12.30 5.75
C LYS A 64 27.79 13.67 5.46
N VAL A 65 27.11 14.79 5.69
CA VAL A 65 27.67 16.16 5.48
C VAL A 65 28.45 16.64 6.70
N VAL A 66 29.74 17.03 6.61
CA VAL A 66 30.57 17.23 7.81
C VAL A 66 31.31 18.56 7.97
N SER A 67 31.52 19.39 6.94
CA SER A 67 32.10 20.75 7.16
C SER A 67 31.99 21.63 5.92
N PRO A 68 32.23 22.95 5.95
CA PRO A 68 32.60 23.71 4.76
C PRO A 68 34.11 23.98 4.81
N SER A 69 34.88 23.59 3.80
CA SER A 69 36.33 23.85 3.83
C SER A 69 36.90 24.20 2.47
N ALA A 70 37.74 25.22 2.54
CA ALA A 70 38.48 25.83 1.49
C ALA A 70 39.63 24.94 0.99
N SER A 71 39.93 25.12 -0.30
CA SER A 71 41.26 25.05 -0.92
C SER A 71 41.99 23.69 -1.02
N SER A 72 42.15 23.27 -2.28
CA SER A 72 43.42 22.88 -2.92
C SER A 72 43.81 21.39 -3.02
N LYS A 73 43.60 20.87 -4.24
CA LYS A 73 44.57 20.16 -5.13
C LYS A 73 44.95 18.67 -4.91
N THR A 74 44.74 17.91 -6.01
CA THR A 74 45.46 16.69 -6.51
C THR A 74 45.24 15.39 -5.72
N MET A 75 45.00 14.18 -6.27
CA MET A 75 45.45 13.53 -7.51
C MET A 75 44.53 12.36 -7.96
N THR A 76 44.63 12.03 -9.26
CA THR A 76 44.63 10.73 -9.96
C THR A 76 43.74 9.53 -9.58
N ALA A 77 43.22 8.93 -10.66
CA ALA A 77 42.33 7.79 -10.82
C ALA A 77 42.77 6.43 -10.26
N SER A 78 41.79 5.58 -9.92
CA SER A 78 41.56 4.25 -10.53
C SER A 78 40.44 3.47 -9.79
N GLY A 79 39.46 2.90 -10.53
CA GLY A 79 38.53 1.87 -10.01
C GLY A 79 39.23 0.51 -9.80
N PRO A 80 38.55 -0.58 -9.33
CA PRO A 80 37.52 -1.24 -10.16
C PRO A 80 36.39 -2.06 -9.45
N THR A 81 35.35 -2.38 -10.24
CA THR A 81 34.53 -3.64 -10.35
C THR A 81 33.80 -4.32 -9.17
N GLY A 82 32.46 -4.48 -9.34
CA GLY A 82 31.81 -5.80 -9.42
C GLY A 82 30.87 -6.26 -8.28
N THR A 83 29.55 -6.18 -8.49
CA THR A 83 28.55 -7.24 -8.16
C THR A 83 27.15 -6.84 -8.70
N GLU A 84 26.52 -7.74 -9.47
CA GLU A 84 25.16 -7.58 -10.03
C GLU A 84 24.10 -7.50 -8.92
N GLY A 85 23.37 -6.39 -8.86
CA GLY A 85 22.26 -6.21 -7.92
C GLY A 85 21.04 -7.02 -8.38
N ALA A 86 20.64 -8.02 -7.59
CA ALA A 86 19.36 -8.71 -7.80
C ALA A 86 18.22 -7.67 -7.76
N ILE A 87 17.46 -7.57 -8.86
CA ILE A 87 16.35 -6.63 -8.97
C ILE A 87 15.24 -7.14 -8.05
N ARG A 88 15.01 -6.43 -6.94
CA ARG A 88 13.86 -6.74 -6.07
C ARG A 88 12.56 -6.47 -6.84
N PRO A 89 11.61 -7.40 -6.85
CA PRO A 89 10.32 -7.18 -7.49
C PRO A 89 9.54 -6.06 -6.77
N ALA A 90 8.84 -5.21 -7.52
CA ALA A 90 7.96 -4.20 -6.95
C ALA A 90 6.67 -4.83 -6.40
N PHE A 91 6.18 -4.34 -5.27
CA PHE A 91 4.84 -4.65 -4.76
C PHE A 91 3.80 -3.70 -5.36
N VAL A 92 2.77 -4.27 -5.97
CA VAL A 92 1.75 -3.52 -6.69
C VAL A 92 0.37 -3.86 -6.15
N LEU A 93 -0.42 -2.84 -5.79
CA LEU A 93 -1.81 -3.02 -5.41
C LEU A 93 -2.74 -2.73 -6.60
N ALA A 94 -3.43 -3.75 -7.08
CA ALA A 94 -4.48 -3.64 -8.09
C ALA A 94 -5.83 -3.25 -7.46
N SER A 95 -5.92 -2.05 -6.88
CA SER A 95 -7.16 -1.55 -6.26
C SER A 95 -7.25 -0.04 -6.22
N ALA A 96 -8.46 0.49 -6.44
CA ALA A 96 -8.79 1.90 -6.21
C ALA A 96 -9.24 2.22 -4.77
N SER A 97 -9.28 1.23 -3.86
CA SER A 97 -9.87 1.40 -2.52
C SER A 97 -8.85 1.91 -1.50
N PRO A 98 -9.00 3.13 -0.92
CA PRO A 98 -8.09 3.65 0.10
C PRO A 98 -8.00 2.73 1.34
N ARG A 99 -9.13 2.12 1.72
CA ARG A 99 -9.20 1.19 2.88
C ARG A 99 -8.23 0.01 2.78
N ARG A 100 -7.88 -0.42 1.56
CA ARG A 100 -6.95 -1.54 1.38
C ARG A 100 -5.50 -1.11 1.59
N LEU A 101 -5.17 0.15 1.29
CA LEU A 101 -3.88 0.73 1.62
C LEU A 101 -3.72 0.86 3.13
N ASP A 102 -4.74 1.36 3.82
CA ASP A 102 -4.74 1.48 5.28
C ASP A 102 -4.56 0.10 5.97
N LEU A 103 -5.19 -0.93 5.42
CA LEU A 103 -5.06 -2.31 5.89
C LEU A 103 -3.65 -2.87 5.62
N LEU A 104 -3.07 -2.67 4.43
CA LEU A 104 -1.70 -3.10 4.13
C LEU A 104 -0.65 -2.41 5.01
N ALA A 105 -0.84 -1.13 5.31
CA ALA A 105 0.04 -0.39 6.20
C ALA A 105 0.11 -1.01 7.61
N GLN A 106 -0.96 -1.65 8.09
CA GLN A 106 -0.95 -2.38 9.37
C GLN A 106 -0.05 -3.63 9.35
N LEU A 107 0.21 -4.19 8.16
CA LEU A 107 1.19 -5.28 7.98
C LEU A 107 2.63 -4.75 7.79
N GLY A 108 2.84 -3.44 7.83
CA GLY A 108 4.12 -2.82 7.50
C GLY A 108 4.45 -2.85 6.01
N VAL A 109 3.45 -3.12 5.15
CA VAL A 109 3.63 -3.22 3.70
C VAL A 109 3.09 -1.97 3.02
N THR A 110 3.93 -1.32 2.22
CA THR A 110 3.52 -0.19 1.38
C THR A 110 3.75 -0.55 -0.08
N PRO A 111 2.70 -0.65 -0.92
CA PRO A 111 2.88 -0.84 -2.35
C PRO A 111 3.67 0.31 -2.96
N GLU A 112 4.66 0.01 -3.79
CA GLU A 112 5.36 1.03 -4.58
C GLU A 112 4.45 1.64 -5.64
N ARG A 113 3.44 0.88 -6.10
CA ARG A 113 2.48 1.32 -7.11
C ARG A 113 1.07 0.86 -6.79
N VAL A 114 0.10 1.68 -7.14
CA VAL A 114 -1.32 1.40 -7.00
C VAL A 114 -1.99 1.66 -8.34
N PHE A 115 -2.64 0.62 -8.88
CA PHE A 115 -3.37 0.74 -10.14
C PHE A 115 -4.85 0.36 -9.94
N PRO A 116 -5.80 1.22 -10.35
CA PRO A 116 -7.18 0.81 -10.45
C PRO A 116 -7.33 -0.19 -11.61
N ALA A 117 -7.93 -1.34 -11.33
CA ALA A 117 -8.28 -2.31 -12.36
C ALA A 117 -9.70 -2.05 -12.83
N ASP A 118 -9.84 -1.35 -13.96
CA ASP A 118 -11.12 -1.10 -14.62
C ASP A 118 -11.55 -2.37 -15.38
N ILE A 119 -12.49 -3.15 -14.84
CA ILE A 119 -12.99 -4.38 -15.47
C ILE A 119 -14.52 -4.40 -15.43
N ASP A 120 -15.13 -5.21 -16.28
CA ASP A 120 -16.57 -5.45 -16.20
C ASP A 120 -16.91 -6.22 -14.93
N GLU A 121 -17.51 -5.52 -13.97
CA GLU A 121 -17.92 -6.10 -12.69
C GLU A 121 -19.32 -6.74 -12.76
N THR A 122 -19.93 -6.86 -13.95
CA THR A 122 -21.26 -7.45 -14.10
C THR A 122 -21.23 -8.94 -13.70
N PRO A 123 -22.08 -9.38 -12.75
CA PRO A 123 -22.21 -10.79 -12.42
C PRO A 123 -22.76 -11.58 -13.62
N ALA A 124 -22.21 -12.77 -13.86
CA ALA A 124 -22.77 -13.67 -14.85
C ALA A 124 -24.16 -14.19 -14.39
N ARG A 125 -24.93 -14.72 -15.33
CA ARG A 125 -26.26 -15.30 -15.03
C ARG A 125 -26.12 -16.39 -13.97
N ASP A 126 -26.90 -16.27 -12.90
CA ASP A 126 -26.95 -17.21 -11.77
C ASP A 126 -25.60 -17.42 -11.05
N GLU A 127 -24.64 -16.50 -11.24
CA GLU A 127 -23.32 -16.57 -10.62
C GLU A 127 -23.42 -16.39 -9.10
N GLN A 128 -22.92 -17.38 -8.37
CA GLN A 128 -22.93 -17.35 -6.92
C GLN A 128 -21.90 -16.35 -6.37
N PRO A 129 -22.12 -15.75 -5.18
CA PRO A 129 -21.24 -14.72 -4.62
C PRO A 129 -19.77 -15.15 -4.48
N ARG A 130 -19.51 -16.38 -4.05
CA ARG A 130 -18.16 -16.90 -3.84
C ARG A 130 -17.37 -17.10 -5.15
N PRO A 131 -17.93 -17.76 -6.20
CA PRO A 131 -17.34 -17.74 -7.54
C PRO A 131 -17.11 -16.35 -8.12
N TYR A 132 -18.11 -15.46 -8.00
CA TYR A 132 -18.03 -14.08 -8.51
C TYR A 132 -16.84 -13.33 -7.92
N VAL A 133 -16.72 -13.26 -6.60
CA VAL A 133 -15.66 -12.47 -5.95
C VAL A 133 -14.26 -13.03 -6.26
N ARG A 134 -14.15 -14.37 -6.38
CA ARG A 134 -12.89 -15.02 -6.78
C ARG A 134 -12.49 -14.61 -8.19
N ARG A 135 -13.45 -14.66 -9.12
CA ARG A 135 -13.25 -14.27 -10.52
C ARG A 135 -12.85 -12.79 -10.62
N MET A 136 -13.55 -11.90 -9.93
CA MET A 136 -13.23 -10.47 -9.86
C MET A 136 -11.80 -10.20 -9.38
N ALA A 137 -11.38 -10.82 -8.26
CA ALA A 137 -10.01 -10.66 -7.78
C ALA A 137 -9.00 -11.19 -8.81
N ALA A 138 -9.25 -12.34 -9.42
CA ALA A 138 -8.36 -12.92 -10.42
C ALA A 138 -8.23 -12.04 -11.67
N GLU A 139 -9.34 -11.57 -12.24
CA GLU A 139 -9.35 -10.70 -13.42
C GLU A 139 -8.63 -9.37 -13.15
N LYS A 140 -8.86 -8.75 -11.98
CA LYS A 140 -8.18 -7.51 -11.59
C LYS A 140 -6.66 -7.70 -11.48
N ALA A 141 -6.22 -8.78 -10.82
CA ALA A 141 -4.79 -9.06 -10.69
C ALA A 141 -4.16 -9.35 -12.06
N GLN A 142 -4.80 -10.18 -12.88
CA GLN A 142 -4.28 -10.58 -14.18
C GLN A 142 -4.17 -9.40 -15.14
N LYS A 143 -5.19 -8.52 -15.17
CA LYS A 143 -5.16 -7.31 -16.02
C LYS A 143 -3.95 -6.45 -15.69
N ILE A 144 -3.72 -6.14 -14.41
CA ILE A 144 -2.59 -5.30 -14.00
C ILE A 144 -1.26 -6.02 -14.21
N ALA A 145 -1.16 -7.32 -13.89
CA ALA A 145 0.07 -8.10 -14.10
C ALA A 145 0.49 -8.15 -15.59
N SER A 146 -0.46 -8.25 -16.51
CA SER A 146 -0.18 -8.23 -17.96
C SER A 146 0.34 -6.90 -18.50
N GLN A 147 0.14 -5.80 -17.76
CA GLN A 147 0.59 -4.46 -18.14
C GLN A 147 1.99 -4.13 -17.62
N ILE A 148 2.55 -4.98 -16.75
CA ILE A 148 3.83 -4.76 -16.08
C ILE A 148 4.86 -5.71 -16.68
N THR A 149 5.92 -5.16 -17.26
CA THR A 149 7.00 -5.95 -17.87
C THR A 149 8.17 -6.14 -16.90
N GLU A 150 8.41 -5.19 -16.00
CA GLU A 150 9.42 -5.29 -14.95
C GLU A 150 9.03 -6.29 -13.84
N PRO A 151 10.00 -6.78 -13.04
CA PRO A 151 9.71 -7.69 -11.95
C PRO A 151 8.74 -7.09 -10.92
N ALA A 152 7.59 -7.72 -10.72
CA ALA A 152 6.58 -7.25 -9.78
C ALA A 152 5.69 -8.38 -9.24
N LEU A 153 5.15 -8.16 -8.05
CA LEU A 153 4.08 -8.94 -7.44
C LEU A 153 2.83 -8.07 -7.33
N VAL A 154 1.77 -8.48 -8.02
CA VAL A 154 0.48 -7.79 -8.01
C VAL A 154 -0.44 -8.45 -6.99
N LEU A 155 -0.86 -7.69 -5.98
CA LEU A 155 -1.96 -8.06 -5.07
C LEU A 155 -3.25 -7.39 -5.53
N SER A 156 -4.31 -8.17 -5.70
CA SER A 156 -5.68 -7.66 -5.84
C SER A 156 -6.57 -8.17 -4.71
N ALA A 157 -7.67 -7.47 -4.52
CA ALA A 157 -8.76 -7.94 -3.68
C ALA A 157 -10.11 -7.52 -4.25
N ASP A 158 -11.14 -8.32 -3.99
CA ASP A 158 -12.53 -7.96 -4.26
C ASP A 158 -13.41 -8.33 -3.07
N THR A 159 -14.46 -7.55 -2.81
CA THR A 159 -15.31 -7.71 -1.63
C THR A 159 -16.77 -7.50 -2.01
N VAL A 160 -17.60 -8.48 -1.70
CA VAL A 160 -19.04 -8.44 -1.93
C VAL A 160 -19.82 -8.76 -0.67
N VAL A 161 -20.97 -8.09 -0.51
CA VAL A 161 -21.94 -8.40 0.52
C VAL A 161 -23.08 -9.17 -0.13
N ALA A 162 -23.46 -10.30 0.45
CA ALA A 162 -24.52 -11.16 -0.05
C ALA A 162 -25.57 -11.44 1.03
N LEU A 163 -26.83 -11.45 0.63
CA LEU A 163 -27.95 -11.91 1.44
C LEU A 163 -28.50 -13.20 0.82
N GLY A 164 -28.11 -14.35 1.37
CA GLY A 164 -28.30 -15.64 0.71
C GLY A 164 -27.46 -15.70 -0.57
N HIS A 165 -28.09 -16.04 -1.71
CA HIS A 165 -27.42 -16.10 -3.01
C HIS A 165 -27.37 -14.74 -3.74
N ARG A 166 -27.96 -13.69 -3.17
CA ARG A 166 -28.06 -12.38 -3.83
C ARG A 166 -26.90 -11.48 -3.44
N ILE A 167 -26.08 -11.08 -4.42
CA ILE A 167 -25.09 -10.01 -4.26
C ILE A 167 -25.82 -8.67 -4.11
N LEU A 168 -25.46 -7.91 -3.07
CA LEU A 168 -25.93 -6.54 -2.88
C LEU A 168 -25.03 -5.59 -3.66
N PRO A 169 -25.62 -4.59 -4.35
CA PRO A 169 -24.84 -3.64 -5.14
C PRO A 169 -23.95 -2.76 -4.25
N LYS A 170 -22.94 -2.16 -4.88
CA LYS A 170 -22.24 -1.02 -4.29
C LYS A 170 -23.23 0.15 -4.23
N ALA A 171 -23.26 0.83 -3.10
CA ALA A 171 -24.17 1.95 -2.92
C ALA A 171 -23.58 3.22 -3.56
N GLU A 172 -23.98 3.48 -4.81
CA GLU A 172 -23.64 4.70 -5.55
C GLU A 172 -24.67 5.82 -5.31
N THR A 173 -25.92 5.44 -5.01
CA THR A 173 -27.00 6.37 -4.67
C THR A 173 -27.51 6.12 -3.25
N ILE A 174 -28.07 7.17 -2.64
CA ILE A 174 -28.66 7.08 -1.30
C ILE A 174 -29.87 6.14 -1.28
N GLU A 175 -30.63 6.05 -2.36
CA GLU A 175 -31.74 5.10 -2.53
C GLU A 175 -31.24 3.66 -2.50
N THR A 176 -30.11 3.39 -3.17
CA THR A 176 -29.48 2.07 -3.21
C THR A 176 -28.97 1.69 -1.81
N ALA A 177 -28.32 2.62 -1.12
CA ALA A 177 -27.89 2.43 0.26
C ALA A 177 -29.07 2.12 1.20
N ARG A 178 -30.15 2.93 1.12
CA ARG A 178 -31.38 2.74 1.90
C ARG A 178 -32.00 1.37 1.66
N ALA A 179 -32.12 0.97 0.39
CA ALA A 179 -32.67 -0.33 0.03
C ALA A 179 -31.81 -1.49 0.55
N CYS A 180 -30.48 -1.34 0.56
CA CYS A 180 -29.59 -2.33 1.17
C CYS A 180 -29.75 -2.39 2.69
N LEU A 181 -29.69 -1.25 3.39
CA LEU A 181 -29.84 -1.19 4.85
C LEU A 181 -31.17 -1.77 5.32
N ARG A 182 -32.28 -1.48 4.63
CA ARG A 182 -33.60 -2.10 4.90
C ARG A 182 -33.57 -3.62 4.77
N LYS A 183 -32.88 -4.16 3.76
CA LYS A 183 -32.74 -5.61 3.57
C LYS A 183 -31.86 -6.26 4.64
N LEU A 184 -30.84 -5.56 5.13
CA LEU A 184 -29.90 -6.05 6.14
C LEU A 184 -30.45 -5.94 7.56
N SER A 185 -31.33 -4.99 7.84
CA SER A 185 -31.95 -4.75 9.15
C SER A 185 -32.49 -6.02 9.79
N GLY A 186 -32.00 -6.33 11.00
CA GLY A 186 -32.38 -7.50 11.79
C GLY A 186 -31.91 -8.86 11.26
N ARG A 187 -31.12 -8.90 10.18
CA ARG A 187 -30.72 -10.14 9.49
C ARG A 187 -29.22 -10.40 9.62
N ARG A 188 -28.86 -11.65 9.32
CA ARG A 188 -27.49 -12.07 9.02
C ARG A 188 -27.27 -11.98 7.52
N HIS A 189 -26.08 -11.54 7.14
CA HIS A 189 -25.59 -11.53 5.77
C HIS A 189 -24.14 -11.99 5.74
N THR A 190 -23.72 -12.41 4.56
CA THR A 190 -22.37 -12.94 4.34
C THR A 190 -21.57 -11.92 3.55
N VAL A 191 -20.34 -11.67 3.98
CA VAL A 191 -19.36 -10.86 3.27
C VAL A 191 -18.29 -11.81 2.77
N PHE A 192 -18.09 -11.82 1.46
CA PHE A 192 -17.01 -12.56 0.84
C PHE A 192 -15.93 -11.59 0.39
N THR A 193 -14.68 -11.89 0.75
CA THR A 193 -13.53 -11.16 0.24
C THR A 193 -12.54 -12.14 -0.36
N ALA A 194 -12.23 -11.95 -1.65
CA ALA A 194 -11.18 -12.68 -2.33
C ALA A 194 -9.92 -11.84 -2.40
N ILE A 195 -8.77 -12.48 -2.25
CA ILE A 195 -7.44 -11.92 -2.51
C ILE A 195 -6.72 -12.79 -3.52
N ARG A 196 -5.93 -12.14 -4.38
CA ARG A 196 -5.13 -12.81 -5.40
C ARG A 196 -3.76 -12.15 -5.49
N CYS A 197 -2.70 -12.95 -5.44
CA CYS A 197 -1.35 -12.55 -5.80
C CYS A 197 -0.99 -13.13 -7.17
N VAL A 198 -0.49 -12.31 -8.08
CA VAL A 198 -0.02 -12.71 -9.41
C VAL A 198 1.32 -12.03 -9.69
N PRO A 199 2.40 -12.78 -10.00
CA PRO A 199 3.64 -12.18 -10.46
C PRO A 199 3.50 -11.62 -11.88
N SER A 200 4.25 -10.57 -12.20
CA SER A 200 4.41 -10.11 -13.57
C SER A 200 5.25 -11.11 -14.39
N ALA A 201 5.20 -11.00 -15.72
CA ALA A 201 6.04 -11.83 -16.59
C ALA A 201 7.55 -11.59 -16.35
N GLY A 202 7.92 -10.41 -15.86
CA GLY A 202 9.29 -10.08 -15.48
C GLY A 202 9.76 -10.73 -14.17
N TRP A 203 8.90 -11.42 -13.42
CA TRP A 203 9.26 -12.07 -12.15
C TRP A 203 8.77 -13.53 -12.08
N PRO A 204 9.39 -14.45 -12.84
CA PRO A 204 8.93 -15.85 -12.93
C PRO A 204 9.12 -16.67 -11.65
N GLU A 205 9.93 -16.18 -10.69
CA GLU A 205 10.14 -16.83 -9.39
C GLU A 205 8.93 -16.66 -8.45
N GLY A 206 8.09 -15.66 -8.69
CA GLY A 206 6.87 -15.44 -7.91
C GLY A 206 5.84 -16.54 -8.14
N CYS A 207 4.97 -16.72 -7.16
CA CYS A 207 3.92 -17.74 -7.20
C CYS A 207 2.53 -17.11 -7.32
N VAL A 208 1.70 -17.66 -8.20
CA VAL A 208 0.28 -17.32 -8.21
C VAL A 208 -0.40 -17.94 -6.99
N SER A 209 -1.12 -17.15 -6.21
CA SER A 209 -1.84 -17.65 -5.04
C SER A 209 -3.14 -16.89 -4.79
N GLU A 210 -4.14 -17.55 -4.19
CA GLU A 210 -5.42 -16.94 -3.87
C GLU A 210 -5.99 -17.42 -2.54
N ARG A 211 -6.91 -16.62 -2.01
CA ARG A 211 -7.76 -17.02 -0.89
C ARG A 211 -9.11 -16.33 -0.99
N VAL A 212 -10.18 -17.03 -0.61
CA VAL A 212 -11.51 -16.44 -0.44
C VAL A 212 -11.95 -16.65 0.99
N VAL A 213 -12.12 -15.52 1.69
CA VAL A 213 -12.53 -15.46 3.08
C VAL A 213 -14.00 -15.13 3.14
N GLU A 214 -14.72 -15.91 3.95
CA GLU A 214 -16.14 -15.73 4.21
C GLU A 214 -16.31 -15.21 5.64
N SER A 215 -17.18 -14.23 5.83
CA SER A 215 -17.48 -13.67 7.15
C SER A 215 -18.96 -13.37 7.26
N THR A 216 -19.55 -13.68 8.41
CA THR A 216 -20.96 -13.40 8.70
C THR A 216 -21.06 -12.16 9.56
N VAL A 217 -21.95 -11.25 9.19
CA VAL A 217 -22.29 -10.06 9.99
C VAL A 217 -23.78 -10.10 10.28
N ALA A 218 -24.19 -9.72 11.49
CA ALA A 218 -25.61 -9.59 11.84
C ALA A 218 -25.92 -8.18 12.35
N PHE A 219 -26.96 -7.59 11.78
CA PHE A 219 -27.48 -6.32 12.26
C PHE A 219 -28.57 -6.53 13.31
N SER A 220 -28.71 -5.59 14.23
CA SER A 220 -29.94 -5.40 15.00
C SER A 220 -31.04 -4.88 14.08
N ARG A 221 -32.29 -4.94 14.55
CA ARG A 221 -33.41 -4.34 13.81
C ARG A 221 -33.30 -2.83 13.94
N MET A 222 -33.22 -2.15 12.79
CA MET A 222 -33.18 -0.70 12.68
C MET A 222 -34.56 -0.15 12.34
N THR A 223 -34.92 0.99 12.93
CA THR A 223 -36.06 1.81 12.51
C THR A 223 -35.70 2.62 11.27
N GLU A 224 -36.70 3.14 10.56
CA GLU A 224 -36.47 4.01 9.40
C GLU A 224 -35.67 5.27 9.78
N GLN A 225 -35.97 5.87 10.93
CA GLN A 225 -35.22 7.04 11.43
C GLN A 225 -33.74 6.72 11.66
N GLN A 226 -33.42 5.52 12.16
CA GLN A 226 -32.04 5.08 12.34
C GLN A 226 -31.34 4.83 10.99
N ILE A 227 -32.06 4.29 10.01
CA ILE A 227 -31.54 4.12 8.64
C ILE A 227 -31.23 5.48 8.02
N GLU A 228 -32.13 6.45 8.09
CA GLU A 228 -31.87 7.81 7.57
C GLU A 228 -30.70 8.49 8.29
N ALA A 229 -30.58 8.32 9.61
CA ALA A 229 -29.45 8.83 10.37
C ALA A 229 -28.12 8.22 9.90
N LEU A 230 -28.08 6.91 9.63
CA LEU A 230 -26.90 6.25 9.04
C LEU A 230 -26.59 6.79 7.64
N LEU A 231 -27.60 7.01 6.81
CA LEU A 231 -27.41 7.54 5.46
C LEU A 231 -26.85 8.97 5.47
N ALA A 232 -27.27 9.79 6.43
CA ALA A 232 -26.79 11.17 6.59
C ALA A 232 -25.30 11.27 6.91
N THR A 233 -24.68 10.21 7.47
CA THR A 233 -23.25 10.20 7.80
C THR A 233 -22.34 10.09 6.56
N GLY A 234 -22.86 9.60 5.43
CA GLY A 234 -22.08 9.39 4.22
C GLY A 234 -21.18 8.14 4.22
N ASP A 235 -21.10 7.40 5.34
CA ASP A 235 -20.26 6.21 5.47
C ASP A 235 -20.61 5.07 4.50
N TRP A 236 -21.74 5.12 3.81
CA TRP A 236 -22.20 4.10 2.87
C TRP A 236 -21.60 4.22 1.45
N GLN A 237 -21.11 5.41 1.08
CA GLN A 237 -20.74 5.74 -0.30
C GLN A 237 -19.67 4.78 -0.86
N GLY A 238 -19.97 4.19 -2.01
CA GLY A 238 -19.06 3.27 -2.71
C GLY A 238 -18.82 1.93 -1.99
N LYS A 239 -19.58 1.61 -0.93
CA LYS A 239 -19.43 0.37 -0.17
C LYS A 239 -20.50 -0.65 -0.57
N ALA A 240 -20.08 -1.91 -0.73
CA ALA A 240 -21.00 -3.02 -0.98
C ALA A 240 -21.97 -3.16 0.19
N GLY A 241 -23.28 -3.24 -0.10
CA GLY A 241 -24.32 -3.30 0.92
C GLY A 241 -24.60 -1.99 1.67
N GLY A 242 -23.93 -0.88 1.31
CA GLY A 242 -24.26 0.45 1.80
C GLY A 242 -23.91 0.71 3.27
N TYR A 243 -22.86 0.10 3.81
CA TYR A 243 -22.38 0.39 5.17
C TYR A 243 -20.86 0.22 5.30
N ALA A 244 -20.29 0.83 6.34
CA ALA A 244 -18.91 0.63 6.76
C ALA A 244 -18.87 -0.14 8.09
N LEU A 245 -18.01 -1.17 8.19
CA LEU A 245 -17.81 -1.88 9.46
C LEU A 245 -17.21 -0.96 10.53
N GLN A 246 -16.21 -0.15 10.14
CA GLN A 246 -15.56 0.85 10.97
C GLN A 246 -16.18 2.23 10.72
N GLY A 247 -17.44 2.38 11.11
CA GLY A 247 -18.20 3.62 10.94
C GLY A 247 -19.47 3.62 11.78
N HIS A 248 -20.41 4.52 11.49
CA HIS A 248 -21.62 4.68 12.31
C HIS A 248 -22.51 3.44 12.34
N ALA A 249 -22.45 2.59 11.30
CA ALA A 249 -23.17 1.33 11.28
C ALA A 249 -22.69 0.33 12.35
N ALA A 250 -21.49 0.50 12.92
CA ALA A 250 -20.97 -0.36 13.99
C ALA A 250 -21.92 -0.42 15.21
N GLY A 251 -22.63 0.66 15.52
CA GLY A 251 -23.63 0.70 16.60
C GLY A 251 -24.83 -0.23 16.39
N PHE A 252 -25.03 -0.75 15.17
CA PHE A 252 -26.11 -1.68 14.82
C PHE A 252 -25.61 -3.11 14.57
N ILE A 253 -24.29 -3.34 14.58
CA ILE A 253 -23.72 -4.66 14.36
C ILE A 253 -23.67 -5.41 15.68
N ARG A 254 -24.54 -6.41 15.83
CA ARG A 254 -24.65 -7.21 17.07
C ARG A 254 -23.82 -8.48 17.05
N PHE A 255 -23.26 -8.86 15.90
CA PHE A 255 -22.50 -10.09 15.74
C PHE A 255 -21.62 -10.04 14.49
N ILE A 256 -20.40 -10.55 14.63
CA ILE A 256 -19.48 -10.82 13.53
C ILE A 256 -18.85 -12.20 13.78
N SER A 257 -18.78 -13.02 12.75
CA SER A 257 -18.00 -14.27 12.73
C SER A 257 -17.14 -14.32 11.48
N GLY A 258 -15.88 -14.72 11.60
CA GLY A 258 -14.89 -14.68 10.54
C GLY A 258 -13.89 -13.54 10.73
N SER A 259 -13.48 -12.88 9.65
CA SER A 259 -12.40 -11.90 9.62
C SER A 259 -12.94 -10.47 9.51
N PRO A 260 -12.81 -9.63 10.55
CA PRO A 260 -13.22 -8.23 10.48
C PRO A 260 -12.49 -7.45 9.38
N SER A 261 -11.19 -7.72 9.16
CA SER A 261 -10.43 -7.08 8.09
C SER A 261 -10.89 -7.51 6.70
N ALA A 262 -11.33 -8.77 6.53
CA ALA A 262 -12.00 -9.21 5.31
C ALA A 262 -13.27 -8.42 5.05
N VAL A 263 -14.09 -8.17 6.09
CA VAL A 263 -15.32 -7.37 5.98
C VAL A 263 -15.03 -5.91 5.62
N ILE A 264 -13.94 -5.34 6.13
CA ILE A 264 -13.51 -3.97 5.77
C ILE A 264 -13.06 -3.90 4.31
N GLY A 265 -12.34 -4.93 3.83
CA GLY A 265 -12.02 -5.09 2.41
C GLY A 265 -10.69 -5.79 2.09
N LEU A 266 -9.91 -6.22 3.09
CA LEU A 266 -8.69 -7.00 2.89
C LEU A 266 -8.42 -7.93 4.10
N PRO A 267 -8.46 -9.26 3.94
CA PRO A 267 -8.21 -10.22 5.00
C PRO A 267 -6.72 -10.26 5.39
N LEU A 268 -6.33 -9.51 6.42
CA LEU A 268 -4.92 -9.30 6.79
C LEU A 268 -4.15 -10.60 7.07
N PHE A 269 -4.77 -11.55 7.78
CA PHE A 269 -4.12 -12.83 8.09
C PHE A 269 -3.81 -13.59 6.81
N GLU A 270 -4.80 -13.78 5.94
CA GLU A 270 -4.64 -14.49 4.68
C GLU A 270 -3.69 -13.75 3.73
N THR A 271 -3.75 -12.42 3.67
CA THR A 271 -2.81 -11.60 2.90
C THR A 271 -1.38 -11.83 3.38
N ALA A 272 -1.12 -11.80 4.69
CA ALA A 272 0.20 -12.09 5.24
C ALA A 272 0.66 -13.52 4.88
N GLN A 273 -0.22 -14.51 4.92
CA GLN A 273 0.13 -15.88 4.52
C GLN A 273 0.46 -15.98 3.03
N LEU A 274 -0.29 -15.28 2.15
CA LEU A 274 0.04 -15.24 0.73
C LEU A 274 1.41 -14.60 0.49
N LEU A 275 1.72 -13.50 1.19
CA LEU A 275 3.01 -12.80 1.08
C LEU A 275 4.18 -13.63 1.62
N ARG A 276 4.01 -14.37 2.73
CA ARG A 276 5.02 -15.31 3.26
C ARG A 276 5.30 -16.48 2.32
N GLY A 277 4.31 -16.87 1.50
CA GLY A 277 4.47 -17.90 0.49
C GLY A 277 5.25 -17.43 -0.76
N GLN A 278 5.61 -16.15 -0.84
CA GLN A 278 6.37 -15.60 -1.96
C GLN A 278 7.86 -15.51 -1.63
N PRO A 279 8.75 -15.70 -2.62
CA PRO A 279 10.16 -15.38 -2.44
C PRO A 279 10.34 -13.86 -2.25
N GLY A 280 11.28 -13.44 -1.40
CA GLY A 280 11.66 -12.02 -1.29
C GLY A 280 11.26 -11.27 -0.01
N ASN A 281 10.89 -11.94 1.09
CA ASN A 281 10.65 -11.35 2.41
C ASN A 281 9.77 -10.07 2.39
N TRP A 282 8.52 -10.21 1.97
CA TRP A 282 7.57 -9.11 1.77
C TRP A 282 6.99 -8.48 3.05
N LEU A 283 7.25 -9.08 4.21
CA LEU A 283 6.79 -8.61 5.51
C LEU A 283 8.01 -8.21 6.35
N PRO A 284 7.88 -7.19 7.21
CA PRO A 284 8.95 -6.77 8.13
C PRO A 284 9.30 -7.83 9.17
#